data_AF-A0A9P7HT61-F1
#
_entry.id   AF-A0A9P7HT61-F1
#
_cell.length_a   1.000
_cell.length_b   1.000
_cell.length_c   1.000
_cell.angle_alpha   90.00
_cell.angle_beta   90.00
_cell.angle_gamma   90.00
#
_symmetry.space_group_name_H-M   'P 1'
#
loop_
_entity.id
_entity.type
_entity.pdbx_description
1 polymer ?
#
loop_
_entity_poly.entity_id
_entity_poly.type
_entity_poly.pdbx_seq_one_letter_code
_entity_poly.pdbx_strand_id
1 'polypeptide(L)'
;MAAFGEKRFPRDEGFAGFDLETRVDSAGNVSSFESSYLLKYIEKRIDARPGSNPWSIRHTLIYQRVSIEENKLSHILIRLPTAFIEDWTNLHITCFCSVDHNLHQFINYLDEEIDKLFKRVIMAGVEPHKLNEFDALSSTTNDFKSLQYLSDQLRRLINIIQLNILTMKCFQKKIRDLERVTPQNSSQADSLARLLKQLCDIQSEHEFSLLSVSTILERSKAISDQLRDTVSMRNGEFNKTSTAMTSRNTSAIVHLSDKSSREARVVKTLTVLAMVFVPAAFTADFVQMGFVTIKQDSPMKWSADPDLKIYAILAIPLICITMLIYILVEFVQTALEKGERANEQFNV
;
A
#
# COMPACT_ATOMS: atom_id res chain seq x y z
N MET A 1 25.85 -14.41 37.99
CA MET A 1 25.60 -14.78 36.59
C MET A 1 24.77 -13.69 35.91
N ALA A 2 25.42 -12.81 35.15
CA ALA A 2 24.74 -11.77 34.39
C ALA A 2 24.23 -12.27 33.01
N ALA A 3 24.60 -13.48 32.61
CA ALA A 3 24.27 -14.04 31.29
C ALA A 3 22.79 -14.49 31.13
N PHE A 4 22.12 -14.83 32.23
CA PHE A 4 20.74 -15.34 32.21
C PHE A 4 19.83 -14.38 32.99
N GLY A 5 19.40 -13.31 32.34
CA GLY A 5 18.48 -12.32 32.92
C GLY A 5 17.03 -12.80 32.92
N GLU A 6 16.24 -12.31 33.89
CA GLU A 6 14.79 -12.48 33.89
C GLU A 6 14.18 -11.68 32.72
N LYS A 7 13.47 -12.37 31.82
CA LYS A 7 12.74 -11.70 30.74
C LYS A 7 11.54 -10.96 31.31
N ARG A 8 11.60 -9.62 31.33
CA ARG A 8 10.44 -8.77 31.67
C ARG A 8 9.41 -8.68 30.54
N PHE A 9 9.76 -9.12 29.32
CA PHE A 9 8.89 -9.05 28.15
C PHE A 9 8.95 -10.32 27.28
N PRO A 10 7.83 -10.81 26.71
CA PRO A 10 7.81 -12.04 25.91
C PRO A 10 8.65 -12.00 24.63
N ARG A 11 8.88 -10.81 24.06
CA ARG A 11 9.67 -10.58 22.83
C ARG A 11 10.93 -9.75 23.09
N ASP A 12 11.70 -10.12 24.11
CA ASP A 12 13.03 -9.54 24.28
C ASP A 12 14.05 -10.25 23.37
N GLU A 13 14.09 -9.80 22.12
CA GLU A 13 15.02 -10.28 21.10
C GLU A 13 16.33 -9.48 21.08
N GLY A 14 16.39 -8.35 21.80
CA GLY A 14 17.58 -7.52 21.95
C GLY A 14 18.56 -8.04 23.01
N PHE A 15 18.08 -8.82 23.98
CA PHE A 15 18.94 -9.35 25.03
C PHE A 15 19.94 -10.39 24.50
N ALA A 16 21.23 -10.18 24.79
CA ALA A 16 22.28 -11.19 24.70
C ALA A 16 23.02 -11.24 26.04
N GLY A 17 23.42 -12.45 26.43
CA GLY A 17 24.13 -12.70 27.67
C GLY A 17 25.38 -13.50 27.39
N PHE A 18 26.50 -13.04 27.93
CA PHE A 18 27.78 -13.74 27.92
C PHE A 18 28.51 -13.46 29.22
N ASP A 19 28.97 -14.51 29.89
CA ASP A 19 29.77 -14.42 31.10
C ASP A 19 30.74 -15.61 31.13
N LEU A 20 32.02 -15.34 31.40
CA LEU A 20 33.05 -16.36 31.51
C LEU A 20 34.00 -16.02 32.64
N GLU A 21 34.02 -16.91 33.64
CA GLU A 21 34.85 -16.83 34.83
C GLU A 21 35.95 -17.89 34.74
N THR A 22 37.20 -17.47 34.91
CA THR A 22 38.35 -18.38 34.98
C THR A 22 38.92 -18.31 36.38
N ARG A 23 39.11 -19.45 37.01
CA ARG A 23 39.80 -19.56 38.30
C ARG A 23 41.20 -20.10 38.08
N VAL A 24 42.14 -19.50 38.78
CA VAL A 24 43.54 -19.90 38.78
C VAL A 24 43.93 -20.45 40.15
N ASP A 25 44.82 -21.43 40.15
CA ASP A 25 45.40 -22.01 41.36
C ASP A 25 46.46 -21.07 41.98
N SER A 26 47.00 -21.47 43.13
CA SER A 26 48.06 -20.75 43.85
C SER A 26 49.36 -20.59 43.04
N ALA A 27 49.57 -21.42 42.01
CA ALA A 27 50.73 -21.40 41.12
C ALA A 27 50.49 -20.57 39.85
N GLY A 28 49.30 -19.99 39.69
CA GLY A 28 48.91 -19.20 38.52
C GLY A 28 48.44 -20.02 37.32
N ASN A 29 48.29 -21.35 37.44
CA ASN A 29 47.70 -22.18 36.40
C ASN A 29 46.17 -22.15 36.49
N VAL A 30 45.48 -22.48 35.40
CA VAL A 30 44.03 -22.56 35.39
C VAL A 30 43.56 -23.77 36.19
N SER A 31 42.73 -23.55 37.22
CA SER A 31 42.12 -24.62 38.02
C SER A 31 40.72 -25.00 37.52
N SER A 32 39.95 -24.02 37.07
CA SER A 32 38.62 -24.23 36.48
C SER A 32 38.17 -23.05 35.64
N PHE A 33 37.24 -23.29 34.72
CA PHE A 33 36.54 -22.21 34.03
C PHE A 33 35.05 -22.50 33.91
N GLU A 34 34.27 -21.43 33.96
CA GLU A 34 32.81 -21.43 33.84
C GLU A 34 32.43 -20.51 32.69
N SER A 35 31.67 -21.02 31.73
CA SER A 35 31.19 -20.29 30.56
C SER A 35 29.67 -20.34 30.56
N SER A 36 29.03 -19.18 30.44
CA SER A 36 27.58 -19.06 30.26
C SER A 36 27.25 -18.09 29.15
N TYR A 37 26.40 -18.51 28.22
CA TYR A 37 25.96 -17.65 27.14
C TYR A 37 24.62 -18.06 26.55
N LEU A 38 24.00 -17.10 25.87
CA LEU A 38 22.73 -17.26 25.16
C LEU A 38 22.99 -17.12 23.66
N LEU A 39 22.57 -18.12 22.88
CA LEU A 39 22.55 -18.03 21.42
C LEU A 39 21.11 -18.02 20.91
N LYS A 40 20.92 -17.36 19.78
CA LYS A 40 19.64 -17.37 19.06
C LYS A 40 19.80 -18.12 17.75
N TYR A 41 18.84 -18.97 17.42
CA TYR A 41 18.88 -19.78 16.22
C TYR A 41 17.51 -19.81 15.55
N ILE A 42 17.48 -20.18 14.27
CA ILE A 42 16.25 -20.27 13.49
C ILE A 42 15.78 -21.72 13.47
N GLU A 43 14.47 -21.91 13.67
CA GLU A 43 13.85 -23.23 13.62
C GLU A 43 12.52 -23.17 12.89
N LYS A 44 12.28 -24.20 12.06
CA LYS A 44 11.02 -24.36 11.34
C LYS A 44 9.91 -24.79 12.29
N ARG A 45 8.78 -24.11 12.20
CA ARG A 45 7.57 -24.43 12.95
C ARG A 45 6.87 -25.63 12.33
N ILE A 46 6.62 -26.64 13.14
CA ILE A 46 5.91 -27.86 12.74
C ILE A 46 4.40 -27.57 12.54
N ASP A 47 3.87 -26.55 13.22
CA ASP A 47 2.45 -26.16 13.27
C ASP A 47 2.09 -24.97 12.37
N ALA A 48 2.96 -24.61 11.42
CA ALA A 48 2.75 -23.43 10.58
C ALA A 48 1.52 -23.59 9.68
N ARG A 49 0.59 -22.62 9.74
CA ARG A 49 -0.56 -22.58 8.81
C ARG A 49 -0.07 -22.28 7.39
N PRO A 50 -0.69 -22.87 6.35
CA PRO A 50 -0.43 -22.48 4.96
C PRO A 50 -0.57 -20.96 4.79
N GLY A 51 0.42 -20.32 4.18
CA GLY A 51 0.46 -18.86 3.99
C GLY A 51 0.93 -18.04 5.19
N SER A 52 1.33 -18.66 6.30
CA SER A 52 1.99 -17.99 7.43
C SER A 52 3.50 -18.22 7.42
N ASN A 53 4.27 -17.34 8.07
CA ASN A 53 5.72 -17.51 8.19
C ASN A 53 6.04 -18.84 8.92
N PRO A 54 6.70 -19.80 8.24
CA PRO A 54 6.97 -21.12 8.83
C PRO A 54 8.19 -21.10 9.75
N TRP A 55 8.88 -19.97 9.91
CA TRP A 55 10.11 -19.87 10.68
C TRP A 55 9.86 -19.19 12.03
N SER A 56 10.64 -19.59 13.02
CA SER A 56 10.63 -18.99 14.35
C SER A 56 12.05 -18.79 14.87
N ILE A 57 12.24 -17.68 15.58
CA ILE A 57 13.47 -17.40 16.30
C ILE A 57 13.38 -18.09 17.66
N ARG A 58 14.39 -18.89 17.97
CA ARG A 58 14.55 -19.62 19.22
C ARG A 58 15.81 -19.15 19.93
N HIS A 59 15.95 -19.58 21.17
CA HIS A 59 17.08 -19.29 22.04
C HIS A 59 17.54 -20.57 22.73
N THR A 60 18.84 -20.75 22.82
CA THR A 60 19.49 -21.80 23.58
C THR A 60 20.33 -21.16 24.68
N LEU A 61 20.28 -21.75 25.87
CA LEU A 61 21.08 -21.31 27.02
C LEU A 61 22.10 -22.40 27.29
N ILE A 62 23.36 -22.01 27.30
CA ILE A 62 24.48 -22.92 27.47
C ILE A 62 25.26 -22.44 28.69
N TYR A 63 25.32 -23.28 29.71
CA TYR A 63 26.26 -23.15 30.80
C TYR A 63 27.14 -24.38 30.84
N GLN A 64 28.43 -24.15 31.00
CA GLN A 64 29.43 -25.19 31.14
C GLN A 64 30.45 -24.80 32.19
N ARG A 65 30.75 -25.73 33.08
CA ARG A 65 31.84 -25.66 34.04
C ARG A 65 32.81 -26.79 33.79
N VAL A 66 34.09 -26.44 33.66
CA VAL A 66 35.19 -27.38 33.53
C VAL A 66 36.10 -27.20 34.74
N SER A 67 36.18 -28.22 35.58
CA SER A 67 37.14 -28.28 36.68
C SER A 67 38.30 -29.17 36.26
N ILE A 68 39.48 -28.57 36.13
CA ILE A 68 40.71 -29.27 35.77
C ILE A 68 41.23 -30.04 36.98
N GLU A 69 41.15 -29.45 38.18
CA GLU A 69 41.56 -30.08 39.44
C GLU A 69 40.77 -31.35 39.76
N GLU A 70 39.43 -31.31 39.62
CA GLU A 70 38.57 -32.47 39.92
C GLU A 70 38.37 -33.39 38.71
N ASN A 71 38.91 -33.02 37.54
CA ASN A 71 38.61 -33.64 36.24
C ASN A 71 37.10 -33.84 36.03
N LYS A 72 36.30 -32.82 36.39
CA LYS A 72 34.84 -32.85 36.31
C LYS A 72 34.32 -31.86 35.30
N LEU A 73 33.36 -32.33 34.53
CA LEU A 73 32.63 -31.56 33.55
C LEU A 73 31.17 -31.45 33.98
N SER A 74 30.61 -30.24 33.96
CA SER A 74 29.21 -30.00 34.31
C SER A 74 28.58 -29.08 33.28
N HIS A 75 27.38 -29.44 32.80
CA HIS A 75 26.66 -28.66 31.80
C HIS A 75 25.22 -28.45 32.21
N ILE A 76 24.69 -27.26 31.90
CA ILE A 76 23.26 -26.98 31.90
C ILE A 76 22.92 -26.46 30.51
N LEU A 77 22.14 -27.24 29.76
CA LEU A 77 21.79 -26.96 28.37
C LEU A 77 20.27 -26.86 28.26
N ILE A 78 19.78 -25.74 27.77
CA ILE A 78 18.34 -25.50 27.60
C ILE A 78 18.08 -25.29 26.10
N ARG A 79 17.25 -26.17 25.53
CA ARG A 79 16.85 -26.15 24.10
C ARG A 79 18.05 -26.20 23.16
N LEU A 80 18.88 -27.22 23.32
CA LEU A 80 20.04 -27.44 22.45
C LEU A 80 19.55 -27.73 21.01
N PRO A 81 20.04 -26.98 20.01
CA PRO A 81 19.66 -27.18 18.60
C PRO A 81 20.34 -28.41 17.96
N THR A 82 21.28 -29.05 18.66
CA THR A 82 22.09 -30.17 18.17
C THR A 82 22.13 -31.32 19.17
N ALA A 83 22.73 -32.44 18.79
CA ALA A 83 23.05 -33.52 19.72
C ALA A 83 24.05 -33.04 20.78
N PHE A 84 23.95 -33.61 21.98
CA PHE A 84 24.90 -33.37 23.06
C PHE A 84 26.27 -33.96 22.70
N ILE A 85 27.33 -33.20 22.97
CA ILE A 85 28.72 -33.61 22.80
C ILE A 85 29.41 -33.48 24.15
N GLU A 86 30.06 -34.56 24.56
CA GLU A 86 30.74 -34.64 25.85
C GLU A 86 32.04 -33.81 25.88
N ASP A 87 32.74 -33.70 24.76
CA ASP A 87 33.93 -32.85 24.68
C ASP A 87 33.55 -31.36 24.71
N TRP A 88 34.19 -30.62 25.62
CA TRP A 88 33.86 -29.23 25.87
C TRP A 88 34.20 -28.31 24.71
N THR A 89 35.29 -28.57 23.99
CA THR A 89 35.68 -27.73 22.83
C THR A 89 34.71 -27.93 21.68
N ASN A 90 34.38 -29.19 21.38
CA ASN A 90 33.46 -29.56 20.31
C ASN A 90 32.01 -29.17 20.60
N LEU A 91 31.59 -29.14 21.88
CA LEU A 91 30.25 -28.66 22.25
C LEU A 91 30.05 -27.21 21.82
N HIS A 92 30.99 -26.32 22.14
CA HIS A 92 30.89 -24.91 21.80
C HIS A 92 30.91 -24.69 20.28
N ILE A 93 31.82 -25.34 19.57
CA ILE A 93 31.89 -25.31 18.09
C ILE A 93 30.55 -25.70 17.49
N THR A 94 30.01 -26.84 17.92
CA THR A 94 28.74 -27.36 17.41
C THR A 94 27.58 -26.41 17.70
N CYS A 95 27.55 -25.81 18.88
CA CYS A 95 26.53 -24.81 19.23
C CYS A 95 26.61 -23.57 18.32
N PHE A 96 27.80 -23.02 18.07
CA PHE A 96 27.96 -21.88 17.18
C PHE A 96 27.64 -22.24 15.72
N CYS A 97 28.09 -23.38 15.21
CA CYS A 97 27.74 -23.87 13.87
C CYS A 97 26.24 -24.09 13.69
N SER A 98 25.54 -24.55 14.73
CA SER A 98 24.11 -24.87 14.64
C SER A 98 23.21 -23.67 14.32
N VAL A 99 23.68 -22.46 14.64
CA VAL A 99 22.98 -21.21 14.36
C VAL A 99 22.74 -21.04 12.85
N ASP A 100 23.72 -21.43 12.03
CA ASP A 100 23.69 -21.22 10.59
C ASP A 100 22.85 -22.26 9.84
N HIS A 101 22.57 -23.42 10.44
CA HIS A 101 21.95 -24.58 9.78
C HIS A 101 20.63 -24.23 9.04
N ASN A 102 19.73 -23.54 9.73
CA ASN A 102 18.44 -23.09 9.15
C ASN A 102 18.47 -21.63 8.72
N LEU A 103 19.56 -20.90 9.03
CA LEU A 103 19.66 -19.48 8.74
C LEU A 103 19.58 -19.23 7.24
N HIS A 104 20.39 -19.92 6.45
CA HIS A 104 20.38 -19.80 4.98
C HIS A 104 19.02 -20.09 4.36
N GLN A 105 18.31 -21.13 4.84
CA GLN A 105 16.98 -21.46 4.34
C GLN A 105 15.96 -20.36 4.65
N PHE A 106 16.06 -19.74 5.82
CA PHE A 106 15.19 -18.62 6.16
C PHE A 106 15.52 -17.36 5.36
N ILE A 107 16.80 -17.08 5.12
CA ILE A 107 17.25 -15.97 4.26
C ILE A 107 16.68 -16.14 2.86
N ASN A 108 16.83 -17.34 2.27
CA ASN A 108 16.29 -17.65 0.94
C ASN A 108 14.77 -17.51 0.88
N TYR A 109 14.06 -17.93 1.94
CA TYR A 109 12.61 -17.74 2.04
C TYR A 109 12.23 -16.25 2.02
N LEU A 110 12.91 -15.41 2.80
CA LEU A 110 12.64 -13.97 2.82
C LEU A 110 12.98 -13.32 1.47
N ASP A 111 14.06 -13.75 0.84
CA ASP A 111 14.50 -13.30 -0.49
C ASP A 111 13.43 -13.59 -1.55
N GLU A 112 12.91 -14.82 -1.56
CA GLU A 112 11.88 -15.28 -2.49
C GLU A 112 10.55 -14.52 -2.30
N GLU A 113 10.13 -14.29 -1.06
CA GLU A 113 8.91 -13.53 -0.78
C GLU A 113 9.03 -12.06 -1.21
N ILE A 114 10.21 -11.45 -1.05
CA ILE A 114 10.48 -10.10 -1.56
C ILE A 114 10.47 -10.08 -3.09
N ASP A 115 11.07 -11.07 -3.75
CA ASP A 115 11.06 -11.16 -5.22
C ASP A 115 9.64 -11.35 -5.78
N LYS A 116 8.80 -12.17 -5.13
CA LYS A 116 7.39 -12.32 -5.49
C LYS A 116 6.62 -11.00 -5.39
N LEU A 117 6.84 -10.23 -4.32
CA LEU A 117 6.24 -8.90 -4.16
C LEU A 117 6.75 -7.94 -5.23
N PHE A 118 8.06 -7.92 -5.49
CA PHE A 118 8.67 -7.08 -6.51
C PHE A 118 8.07 -7.32 -7.91
N LYS A 119 7.99 -8.58 -8.32
CA LYS A 119 7.37 -8.97 -9.61
C LYS A 119 5.92 -8.50 -9.69
N ARG A 120 5.16 -8.64 -8.61
CA ARG A 120 3.77 -8.17 -8.55
C ARG A 120 3.66 -6.65 -8.72
N VAL A 121 4.53 -5.89 -8.04
CA VAL A 121 4.59 -4.43 -8.12
C VAL A 121 4.93 -3.95 -9.53
N ILE A 122 5.94 -4.56 -10.17
CA ILE A 122 6.32 -4.22 -11.55
C ILE A 122 5.18 -4.51 -12.52
N MET A 123 4.59 -5.71 -12.45
CA MET A 123 3.52 -6.12 -13.37
C MET A 123 2.28 -5.25 -13.22
N ALA A 124 1.94 -4.84 -11.99
CA ALA A 124 0.86 -3.88 -11.77
C ALA A 124 1.13 -2.54 -12.48
N GLY A 125 2.40 -2.12 -12.61
CA GLY A 125 2.81 -0.87 -13.25
C GLY A 125 2.51 -0.79 -14.75
N VAL A 126 2.30 -1.92 -15.44
CA VAL A 126 2.28 -1.99 -16.91
C VAL A 126 0.87 -1.91 -17.52
N GLU A 127 -0.20 -2.17 -16.75
CA GLU A 127 -1.57 -2.24 -17.31
C GLU A 127 -2.52 -1.14 -16.78
N PRO A 128 -2.50 0.08 -17.37
CA PRO A 128 -3.37 1.19 -16.97
C PRO A 128 -4.85 1.03 -17.37
N HIS A 129 -5.24 -0.05 -18.07
CA HIS A 129 -6.56 -0.14 -18.72
C HIS A 129 -7.46 -1.28 -18.19
N LYS A 130 -7.03 -2.02 -17.16
CA LYS A 130 -7.76 -3.22 -16.68
C LYS A 130 -8.11 -3.24 -15.19
N LEU A 131 -7.76 -2.22 -14.40
CA LEU A 131 -7.96 -2.27 -12.96
C LEU A 131 -9.23 -1.52 -12.55
N ASN A 132 -10.19 -2.24 -11.94
CA ASN A 132 -11.15 -1.63 -11.03
C ASN A 132 -10.35 -0.83 -9.97
N GLU A 133 -10.54 0.47 -9.93
CA GLU A 133 -9.73 1.43 -9.14
C GLU A 133 -9.63 1.07 -7.65
N PHE A 134 -10.67 0.43 -7.08
CA PHE A 134 -10.71 0.01 -5.68
C PHE A 134 -9.90 -1.26 -5.36
N ASP A 135 -9.85 -2.22 -6.29
CA ASP A 135 -9.07 -3.45 -6.11
C ASP A 135 -7.56 -3.17 -6.21
N ALA A 136 -7.16 -2.21 -7.04
CA ALA A 136 -5.76 -1.81 -7.20
C ALA A 136 -5.18 -1.12 -5.96
N LEU A 137 -5.93 -0.21 -5.33
CA LEU A 137 -5.45 0.56 -4.18
C LEU A 137 -5.36 -0.31 -2.91
N SER A 138 -6.35 -1.18 -2.70
CA SER A 138 -6.34 -2.13 -1.58
C SER A 138 -5.22 -3.16 -1.72
N SER A 139 -5.01 -3.69 -2.94
CA SER A 139 -3.91 -4.60 -3.27
C SER A 139 -2.54 -3.94 -3.03
N THR A 140 -2.36 -2.72 -3.52
CA THR A 140 -1.09 -1.98 -3.36
C THR A 140 -0.78 -1.66 -1.89
N THR A 141 -1.80 -1.32 -1.10
CA THR A 141 -1.66 -1.10 0.34
C THR A 141 -1.25 -2.38 1.08
N ASN A 142 -1.82 -3.53 0.67
CA ASN A 142 -1.46 -4.83 1.22
C ASN A 142 -0.03 -5.24 0.85
N ASP A 143 0.42 -4.94 -0.36
CA ASP A 143 1.80 -5.16 -0.79
C ASP A 143 2.78 -4.32 0.06
N PHE A 144 2.44 -3.06 0.36
CA PHE A 144 3.24 -2.20 1.24
C PHE A 144 3.35 -2.76 2.66
N LYS A 145 2.22 -3.22 3.23
CA LYS A 145 2.20 -3.87 4.56
C LYS A 145 3.03 -5.14 4.58
N SER A 146 2.96 -5.94 3.50
CA SER A 146 3.72 -7.19 3.38
C SER A 146 5.22 -6.92 3.27
N LEU A 147 5.61 -5.93 2.47
CA LEU A 147 7.01 -5.54 2.31
C LEU A 147 7.60 -4.95 3.61
N GLN A 148 6.82 -4.14 4.32
CA GLN A 148 7.21 -3.63 5.64
C GLN A 148 7.38 -4.78 6.64
N TYR A 149 6.46 -5.73 6.67
CA TYR A 149 6.56 -6.92 7.52
C TYR A 149 7.83 -7.72 7.23
N LEU A 150 8.15 -7.99 5.95
CA LEU A 150 9.37 -8.69 5.54
C LEU A 150 10.63 -7.91 5.90
N SER A 151 10.63 -6.59 5.69
CA SER A 151 11.72 -5.69 6.10
C SER A 151 11.98 -5.76 7.61
N ASP A 152 10.92 -5.82 8.41
CA ASP A 152 11.04 -5.96 9.86
C ASP A 152 11.55 -7.36 10.27
N GLN A 153 11.20 -8.42 9.54
CA GLN A 153 11.83 -9.74 9.74
C GLN A 153 13.34 -9.71 9.46
N LEU A 154 13.75 -9.08 8.36
CA LEU A 154 15.17 -8.94 8.01
C LEU A 154 15.95 -8.16 9.07
N ARG A 155 15.39 -7.05 9.57
CA ARG A 155 15.99 -6.27 10.67
C ARG A 155 16.17 -7.11 11.94
N ARG A 156 15.17 -7.92 12.30
CA ARG A 156 15.26 -8.83 13.44
C ARG A 156 16.35 -9.88 13.23
N LEU A 157 16.46 -10.41 12.02
CA LEU A 157 17.49 -11.38 11.66
C LEU A 157 18.91 -10.78 11.73
N ILE A 158 19.10 -9.57 11.21
CA ILE A 158 20.36 -8.79 11.34
C ILE A 158 20.75 -8.66 12.81
N ASN A 159 19.82 -8.22 13.66
CA ASN A 159 20.08 -8.05 15.09
C ASN A 159 20.50 -9.37 15.75
N ILE A 160 19.83 -10.48 15.42
CA ILE A 160 20.16 -11.81 15.95
C ILE A 160 21.56 -12.24 15.55
N ILE A 161 21.91 -12.12 14.27
CA ILE A 161 23.23 -12.49 13.77
C ILE A 161 24.30 -11.63 14.46
N GLN A 162 24.07 -10.32 14.58
CA GLN A 162 24.98 -9.39 15.27
C GLN A 162 25.21 -9.77 16.74
N LEU A 163 24.15 -10.14 17.46
CA LEU A 163 24.25 -10.58 18.86
C LEU A 163 25.01 -11.90 19.00
N ASN A 164 24.81 -12.85 18.08
CA ASN A 164 25.57 -14.10 18.06
C ASN A 164 27.06 -13.85 17.74
N ILE A 165 27.36 -13.00 16.76
CA ILE A 165 28.74 -12.58 16.44
C ILE A 165 29.39 -11.91 17.66
N LEU A 166 28.67 -11.03 18.36
CA LEU A 166 29.18 -10.37 19.58
C LEU A 166 29.49 -11.40 20.67
N THR A 167 28.59 -12.35 20.90
CA THR A 167 28.77 -13.45 21.86
C THR A 167 30.01 -14.27 21.52
N MET A 168 30.20 -14.60 20.24
CA MET A 168 31.37 -15.33 19.77
C MET A 168 32.66 -14.52 19.89
N LYS A 169 32.65 -13.21 19.61
CA LYS A 169 33.81 -12.32 19.83
C LYS A 169 34.22 -12.27 21.30
N CYS A 170 33.25 -12.16 22.21
CA CYS A 170 33.49 -12.21 23.65
C CYS A 170 34.08 -13.58 24.07
N PHE A 171 33.52 -14.68 23.55
CA PHE A 171 34.02 -16.03 23.80
C PHE A 171 35.45 -16.21 23.31
N GLN A 172 35.73 -15.89 22.04
CA GLN A 172 37.07 -15.95 21.46
C GLN A 172 38.09 -15.13 22.27
N LYS A 173 37.73 -13.90 22.70
CA LYS A 173 38.61 -13.07 23.53
C LYS A 173 39.00 -13.80 24.82
N LYS A 174 38.03 -14.39 25.49
CA LYS A 174 38.26 -15.14 26.74
C LYS A 174 39.06 -16.43 26.54
N ILE A 175 38.83 -17.13 25.43
CA ILE A 175 39.62 -18.32 25.07
C ILE A 175 41.08 -17.93 24.75
N ARG A 176 41.34 -16.79 24.11
CA ARG A 176 42.71 -16.27 23.92
C ARG A 176 43.38 -15.91 25.24
N ASP A 177 42.62 -15.33 26.18
CA ASP A 177 43.14 -15.06 27.53
C ASP A 177 43.50 -16.36 28.26
N LEU A 178 42.70 -17.42 28.08
CA LEU A 178 42.96 -18.75 28.63
C LEU A 178 44.20 -19.41 28.01
N GLU A 179 44.36 -19.31 26.69
CA GLU A 179 45.52 -19.83 25.94
C GLU A 179 46.83 -19.21 26.43
N ARG A 180 46.85 -17.91 26.78
CA ARG A 180 48.04 -17.21 27.30
C ARG A 180 48.50 -17.71 28.66
N VAL A 181 47.57 -18.17 29.50
CA VAL A 181 47.85 -18.67 30.85
C VAL A 181 48.14 -20.17 30.84
N THR A 182 47.77 -20.86 29.76
CA THR A 182 47.99 -22.30 29.60
C THR A 182 49.44 -22.58 29.16
N PRO A 183 50.15 -23.54 29.77
CA PRO A 183 51.51 -23.90 29.36
C PRO A 183 51.58 -24.34 27.89
N GLN A 184 52.50 -23.74 27.12
CA GLN A 184 52.65 -23.93 25.66
C GLN A 184 52.95 -25.38 25.23
N ASN A 185 53.49 -26.21 26.13
CA ASN A 185 53.85 -27.61 25.84
C ASN A 185 52.74 -28.62 26.18
N SER A 186 51.52 -28.15 26.46
CA SER A 186 50.39 -29.01 26.82
C SER A 186 49.51 -29.33 25.61
N SER A 187 48.96 -30.55 25.56
CA SER A 187 47.94 -30.95 24.57
C SER A 187 46.66 -30.07 24.62
N GLN A 188 46.49 -29.34 25.71
CA GLN A 188 45.42 -28.36 25.91
C GLN A 188 45.66 -27.09 25.09
N ALA A 189 46.91 -26.60 24.98
CA ALA A 189 47.24 -25.45 24.15
C ALA A 189 46.88 -25.68 22.67
N ASP A 190 47.22 -26.85 22.13
CA ASP A 190 46.87 -27.24 20.75
C ASP A 190 45.36 -27.33 20.52
N SER A 191 44.61 -27.77 21.54
CA SER A 191 43.14 -27.88 21.46
C SER A 191 42.46 -26.51 21.53
N LEU A 192 43.00 -25.58 22.34
CA LEU A 192 42.54 -24.19 22.38
C LEU A 192 42.84 -23.45 21.07
N ALA A 193 44.04 -23.64 20.50
CA ALA A 193 44.41 -23.05 19.22
C ALA A 193 43.51 -23.54 18.07
N ARG A 194 43.20 -24.85 18.03
CA ARG A 194 42.24 -25.42 17.07
C ARG A 194 40.84 -24.85 17.27
N LEU A 195 40.36 -24.78 18.51
CA LEU A 195 39.07 -24.17 18.84
C LEU A 195 39.00 -22.71 18.35
N LEU A 196 40.02 -21.90 18.63
CA LEU A 196 40.07 -20.51 18.18
C LEU A 196 40.02 -20.38 16.66
N LYS A 197 40.78 -21.23 15.95
CA LYS A 197 40.76 -21.25 14.49
C LYS A 197 39.35 -21.56 13.95
N GLN A 198 38.72 -22.63 14.46
CA GLN A 198 37.36 -23.01 14.06
C GLN A 198 36.34 -21.92 14.38
N LEU A 199 36.46 -21.25 15.53
CA LEU A 199 35.58 -20.12 15.88
C LEU A 199 35.76 -18.93 14.93
N CYS A 200 36.98 -18.65 14.44
CA CYS A 200 37.22 -17.61 13.45
C CYS A 200 36.57 -17.95 12.10
N ASP A 201 36.66 -19.22 11.68
CA ASP A 201 36.02 -19.69 10.45
C ASP A 201 34.50 -19.54 10.54
N ILE A 202 33.89 -19.99 11.66
CA ILE A 202 32.44 -19.85 11.92
C ILE A 202 32.02 -18.38 11.98
N GLN A 203 32.84 -17.49 12.57
CA GLN A 203 32.57 -16.06 12.58
C GLN A 203 32.49 -15.48 11.18
N SER A 204 33.39 -15.90 10.29
CA SER A 204 33.38 -15.44 8.90
C SER A 204 32.08 -15.84 8.19
N GLU A 205 31.58 -17.06 8.43
CA GLU A 205 30.27 -17.52 7.91
C GLU A 205 29.09 -16.69 8.44
N HIS A 206 29.10 -16.34 9.73
CA HIS A 206 28.09 -15.45 10.30
C HIS A 206 28.15 -14.04 9.69
N GLU A 207 29.36 -13.53 9.41
CA GLU A 207 29.57 -12.23 8.76
C GLU A 207 29.10 -12.24 7.29
N PHE A 208 29.32 -13.33 6.55
CA PHE A 208 28.75 -13.51 5.21
C PHE A 208 27.22 -13.54 5.23
N SER A 209 26.64 -14.27 6.18
CA SER A 209 25.19 -14.30 6.37
C SER A 209 24.63 -12.92 6.72
N LEU A 210 25.31 -12.17 7.59
CA LEU A 210 24.94 -10.78 7.92
C LEU A 210 24.93 -9.87 6.70
N LEU A 211 25.96 -9.98 5.85
CA LEU A 211 26.04 -9.22 4.60
C LEU A 211 24.87 -9.57 3.67
N SER A 212 24.60 -10.86 3.49
CA SER A 212 23.49 -11.34 2.65
C SER A 212 22.13 -10.76 3.10
N VAL A 213 21.81 -10.85 4.40
CA VAL A 213 20.55 -10.29 4.94
C VAL A 213 20.49 -8.77 4.77
N SER A 214 21.62 -8.08 4.94
CA SER A 214 21.70 -6.62 4.79
C SER A 214 21.43 -6.19 3.35
N THR A 215 21.99 -6.89 2.36
CA THR A 215 21.72 -6.64 0.94
C THR A 215 20.26 -6.86 0.59
N ILE A 216 19.62 -7.92 1.12
CA ILE A 216 18.20 -8.17 0.89
C ILE A 216 17.34 -7.06 1.52
N LEU A 217 17.71 -6.55 2.71
CA LEU A 217 17.03 -5.43 3.34
C LEU A 217 17.16 -4.13 2.52
N GLU A 218 18.34 -3.84 1.98
CA GLU A 218 18.55 -2.70 1.08
C GLU A 218 17.69 -2.82 -0.18
N ARG A 219 17.65 -4.01 -0.78
CA ARG A 219 16.77 -4.29 -1.92
C ARG A 219 15.30 -4.08 -1.56
N SER A 220 14.86 -4.57 -0.41
CA SER A 220 13.48 -4.37 0.08
C SER A 220 13.12 -2.89 0.26
N LYS A 221 14.06 -2.07 0.76
CA LYS A 221 13.86 -0.62 0.88
C LYS A 221 13.75 0.06 -0.49
N ALA A 222 14.65 -0.28 -1.42
CA ALA A 222 14.60 0.25 -2.77
C ALA A 222 13.27 -0.07 -3.47
N ILE A 223 12.75 -1.30 -3.28
CA ILE A 223 11.43 -1.70 -3.80
C ILE A 223 10.32 -0.88 -3.15
N SER A 224 10.40 -0.61 -1.85
CA SER A 224 9.43 0.21 -1.12
C SER A 224 9.39 1.64 -1.66
N ASP A 225 10.56 2.23 -1.91
CA ASP A 225 10.69 3.58 -2.44
C ASP A 225 10.14 3.64 -3.88
N GLN A 226 10.52 2.68 -4.73
CA GLN A 226 10.00 2.57 -6.10
C GLN A 226 8.47 2.40 -6.12
N LEU A 227 7.92 1.61 -5.19
CA LEU A 227 6.48 1.41 -5.09
C LEU A 227 5.77 2.71 -4.68
N ARG A 228 6.34 3.46 -3.72
CA ARG A 228 5.82 4.75 -3.28
C ARG A 228 5.79 5.78 -4.42
N ASP A 229 6.85 5.81 -5.23
CA ASP A 229 6.93 6.70 -6.39
C ASP A 229 5.91 6.30 -7.46
N THR A 230 5.76 5.00 -7.72
CA THR A 230 4.76 4.47 -8.66
C THR A 230 3.33 4.82 -8.24
N VAL A 231 3.01 4.70 -6.95
CA VAL A 231 1.70 5.11 -6.41
C VAL A 231 1.47 6.61 -6.56
N SER A 232 2.49 7.42 -6.26
CA SER A 232 2.40 8.87 -6.38
C SER A 232 2.19 9.31 -7.83
N MET A 233 2.92 8.69 -8.77
CA MET A 233 2.77 8.91 -10.21
C MET A 233 1.37 8.52 -10.69
N ARG A 234 0.85 7.36 -10.27
CA ARG A 234 -0.52 6.93 -10.61
C ARG A 234 -1.57 7.89 -10.09
N ASN A 235 -1.46 8.34 -8.85
CA ASN A 235 -2.41 9.32 -8.30
C ASN A 235 -2.37 10.64 -9.11
N GLY A 236 -1.19 11.07 -9.56
CA GLY A 236 -1.04 12.23 -10.44
C GLY A 236 -1.72 12.04 -11.79
N GLU A 237 -1.47 10.92 -12.48
CA GLU A 237 -2.06 10.60 -13.78
C GLU A 237 -3.58 10.37 -13.70
N PHE A 238 -4.05 9.75 -12.62
CA PHE A 238 -5.47 9.58 -12.35
C PHE A 238 -6.16 10.94 -12.17
N ASN A 239 -5.61 11.82 -11.34
CA ASN A 239 -6.15 13.17 -11.13
C ASN A 239 -6.18 13.97 -12.44
N LYS A 240 -5.12 13.87 -13.26
CA LYS A 240 -5.05 14.52 -14.57
C LYS A 240 -6.10 13.98 -15.54
N THR A 241 -6.26 12.67 -15.61
CA THR A 241 -7.24 12.00 -16.48
C THR A 241 -8.67 12.31 -16.04
N SER A 242 -8.96 12.26 -14.75
CA SER A 242 -10.25 12.63 -14.16
C SER A 242 -10.59 14.10 -14.42
N THR A 243 -9.61 15.00 -14.26
CA THR A 243 -9.77 16.44 -14.57
C THR A 243 -10.01 16.64 -16.07
N ALA A 244 -9.29 15.94 -16.95
CA ALA A 244 -9.47 16.03 -18.39
C ALA A 244 -10.84 15.47 -18.83
N MET A 245 -11.30 14.37 -18.24
CA MET A 245 -12.62 13.80 -18.48
C MET A 245 -13.73 14.74 -18.00
N THR A 246 -13.58 15.30 -16.79
CA THR A 246 -14.51 16.30 -16.25
C THR A 246 -14.57 17.53 -17.16
N SER A 247 -13.42 18.04 -17.61
CA SER A 247 -13.35 19.17 -18.54
C SER A 247 -14.06 18.88 -19.88
N ARG A 248 -13.85 17.67 -20.45
CA ARG A 248 -14.56 17.23 -21.67
C ARG A 248 -16.06 17.08 -21.44
N ASN A 249 -16.48 16.55 -20.30
CA ASN A 249 -17.89 16.43 -19.96
C ASN A 249 -18.53 17.82 -19.79
N THR A 250 -17.86 18.75 -19.11
CA THR A 250 -18.31 20.13 -18.97
C THR A 250 -18.45 20.81 -20.33
N SER A 251 -17.48 20.65 -21.24
CA SER A 251 -17.58 21.24 -22.59
C SER A 251 -18.71 20.62 -23.43
N ALA A 252 -18.92 19.30 -23.31
CA ALA A 252 -20.04 18.63 -23.95
C ALA A 252 -21.40 19.10 -23.38
N ILE A 253 -21.50 19.29 -22.07
CA ILE A 253 -22.69 19.85 -21.41
C ILE A 253 -22.96 21.28 -21.89
N VAL A 254 -21.92 22.12 -21.96
CA VAL A 254 -22.05 23.49 -22.51
C VAL A 254 -22.56 23.44 -23.94
N HIS A 255 -22.01 22.56 -24.79
CA HIS A 255 -22.44 22.42 -26.17
C HIS A 255 -23.89 21.91 -26.30
N LEU A 256 -24.29 20.96 -25.45
CA LEU A 256 -25.68 20.48 -25.39
C LEU A 256 -26.64 21.58 -24.92
N SER A 257 -26.24 22.37 -23.92
CA SER A 257 -27.03 23.50 -23.43
C SER A 257 -27.22 24.58 -24.50
N ASP A 258 -26.19 24.88 -25.28
CA ASP A 258 -26.28 25.85 -26.38
C ASP A 258 -27.20 25.35 -27.50
N LYS A 259 -27.07 24.07 -27.88
CA LYS A 259 -27.98 23.44 -28.85
C LYS A 259 -29.44 23.46 -28.35
N SER A 260 -29.67 23.12 -27.09
CA SER A 260 -31.00 23.14 -26.46
C SER A 260 -31.59 24.55 -26.44
N SER A 261 -30.79 25.58 -26.12
CA SER A 261 -31.19 26.99 -26.18
C SER A 261 -31.63 27.41 -27.60
N ARG A 262 -30.89 26.97 -28.62
CA ARG A 262 -31.25 27.23 -30.02
C ARG A 262 -32.55 26.53 -30.42
N GLU A 263 -32.73 25.26 -30.05
CA GLU A 263 -33.96 24.51 -30.31
C GLU A 263 -35.17 25.18 -29.63
N ALA A 264 -35.03 25.61 -28.37
CA ALA A 264 -36.07 26.36 -27.67
C ALA A 264 -36.44 27.65 -28.40
N ARG A 265 -35.45 28.39 -28.95
CA ARG A 265 -35.71 29.60 -29.75
C ARG A 265 -36.50 29.28 -31.03
N VAL A 266 -36.16 28.21 -31.73
CA VAL A 266 -36.87 27.78 -32.95
C VAL A 266 -38.33 27.44 -32.63
N VAL A 267 -38.57 26.68 -31.56
CA VAL A 267 -39.92 26.33 -31.11
C VAL A 267 -40.73 27.57 -30.74
N LYS A 268 -40.12 28.55 -30.05
CA LYS A 268 -40.77 29.84 -29.75
C LYS A 268 -41.19 30.56 -31.04
N THR A 269 -40.29 30.69 -32.02
CA THR A 269 -40.60 31.34 -33.30
C THR A 269 -41.72 30.64 -34.07
N LEU A 270 -41.71 29.29 -34.14
CA LEU A 270 -42.76 28.52 -34.80
C LEU A 270 -44.12 28.72 -34.13
N THR A 271 -44.12 28.75 -32.79
CA THR A 271 -45.34 28.96 -32.00
C THR A 271 -45.93 30.34 -32.27
N VAL A 272 -45.12 31.39 -32.29
CA VAL A 272 -45.55 32.75 -32.64
C VAL A 272 -46.14 32.78 -34.05
N LEU A 273 -45.50 32.12 -35.01
CA LEU A 273 -46.00 32.03 -36.39
C LEU A 273 -47.38 31.36 -36.42
N ALA A 274 -47.54 30.23 -35.73
CA ALA A 274 -48.81 29.52 -35.63
C ALA A 274 -49.90 30.37 -34.97
N MET A 275 -49.59 31.14 -33.92
CA MET A 275 -50.56 32.02 -33.25
C MET A 275 -51.08 33.16 -34.14
N VAL A 276 -50.34 33.54 -35.18
CA VAL A 276 -50.79 34.51 -36.19
C VAL A 276 -51.55 33.82 -37.32
N PHE A 277 -51.00 32.72 -37.86
CA PHE A 277 -51.58 32.05 -39.03
C PHE A 277 -52.84 31.25 -38.73
N VAL A 278 -52.95 30.60 -37.56
CA VAL A 278 -54.11 29.75 -37.23
C VAL A 278 -55.41 30.57 -37.15
N PRO A 279 -55.47 31.72 -36.44
CA PRO A 279 -56.63 32.60 -36.48
C PRO A 279 -56.98 33.11 -37.88
N ALA A 280 -55.96 33.51 -38.64
CA ALA A 280 -56.12 34.00 -40.01
C ALA A 280 -56.73 32.91 -40.92
N ALA A 281 -56.16 31.71 -40.90
CA ALA A 281 -56.65 30.57 -41.67
C ALA A 281 -58.08 30.19 -41.28
N PHE A 282 -58.37 30.12 -39.97
CA PHE A 282 -59.73 29.86 -39.48
C PHE A 282 -60.74 30.90 -40.00
N THR A 283 -60.38 32.18 -39.99
CA THR A 283 -61.27 33.23 -40.53
C THR A 283 -61.42 33.16 -42.04
N ALA A 284 -60.37 32.75 -42.77
CA ALA A 284 -60.44 32.55 -44.22
C ALA A 284 -61.39 31.39 -44.55
N ASP A 285 -61.24 30.25 -43.87
CA ASP A 285 -62.11 29.08 -44.02
C ASP A 285 -63.55 29.41 -43.64
N PHE A 286 -63.76 30.16 -42.54
CA PHE A 286 -65.08 30.58 -42.09
C PHE A 286 -65.82 31.43 -43.14
N VAL A 287 -65.09 32.34 -43.80
CA VAL A 287 -65.63 33.15 -44.91
C VAL A 287 -65.88 32.27 -46.15
N GLN A 288 -64.95 31.39 -46.51
CA GLN A 288 -65.06 30.48 -47.66
C GLN A 288 -66.21 29.47 -47.54
N MET A 289 -66.55 29.03 -46.33
CA MET A 289 -67.67 28.13 -46.07
C MET A 289 -69.05 28.76 -46.34
N GLY A 290 -69.11 30.05 -46.71
CA GLY A 290 -70.35 30.69 -47.16
C GLY A 290 -71.33 31.07 -46.05
N PHE A 291 -70.88 31.07 -44.79
CA PHE A 291 -71.68 31.52 -43.64
C PHE A 291 -72.00 33.03 -43.68
N VAL A 292 -71.30 33.77 -44.54
CA VAL A 292 -71.52 35.19 -44.78
C VAL A 292 -72.10 35.36 -46.18
N THR A 293 -73.41 35.63 -46.28
CA THR A 293 -74.08 35.91 -47.56
C THR A 293 -74.12 37.41 -47.79
N ILE A 294 -73.29 37.91 -48.70
CA ILE A 294 -73.28 39.33 -49.08
C ILE A 294 -74.40 39.58 -50.08
N LYS A 295 -75.42 40.34 -49.67
CA LYS A 295 -76.37 40.94 -50.59
C LYS A 295 -75.68 42.14 -51.26
N GLN A 296 -75.29 41.96 -52.52
CA GLN A 296 -74.64 42.99 -53.33
C GLN A 296 -75.70 43.90 -53.96
N ASP A 297 -75.90 45.08 -53.38
CA ASP A 297 -76.60 46.19 -54.04
C ASP A 297 -75.57 47.19 -54.62
N SER A 298 -75.64 47.37 -55.94
CA SER A 298 -74.78 48.22 -56.79
C SER A 298 -74.85 49.74 -56.49
N PRO A 299 -74.00 50.62 -57.07
CA PRO A 299 -72.72 50.40 -57.74
C PRO A 299 -71.54 51.29 -57.21
N MET A 300 -70.32 50.82 -57.49
CA MET A 300 -69.11 51.62 -57.74
C MET A 300 -68.62 52.59 -56.64
N LYS A 301 -67.97 52.03 -55.62
CA LYS A 301 -66.83 52.66 -54.96
C LYS A 301 -65.70 51.65 -54.93
N TRP A 302 -64.48 52.08 -55.24
CA TRP A 302 -63.26 51.29 -55.05
C TRP A 302 -63.24 50.81 -53.60
N SER A 303 -63.66 49.57 -53.41
CA SER A 303 -63.75 48.90 -52.15
C SER A 303 -63.12 47.55 -52.39
N ALA A 304 -62.14 47.22 -51.55
CA ALA A 304 -61.76 45.84 -51.31
C ALA A 304 -63.01 44.95 -51.35
N ASP A 305 -62.91 43.80 -52.04
CA ASP A 305 -63.97 42.81 -52.17
C ASP A 305 -64.68 42.67 -50.80
N PRO A 306 -66.03 42.67 -50.70
CA PRO A 306 -66.70 42.67 -49.41
C PRO A 306 -66.24 41.51 -48.50
N ASP A 307 -65.86 40.38 -49.10
CA ASP A 307 -65.21 39.24 -48.45
C ASP A 307 -63.90 39.60 -47.75
N LEU A 308 -63.06 40.41 -48.39
CA LEU A 308 -61.76 40.84 -47.85
C LEU A 308 -61.92 41.78 -46.64
N LYS A 309 -62.97 42.62 -46.64
CA LYS A 309 -63.25 43.52 -45.51
C LYS A 309 -63.77 42.75 -44.29
N ILE A 310 -64.64 41.78 -44.50
CA ILE A 310 -65.20 40.94 -43.43
C ILE A 310 -64.11 40.04 -42.84
N TYR A 311 -63.27 39.46 -43.70
CA TYR A 311 -62.07 38.75 -43.28
C TYR A 311 -61.17 39.62 -42.39
N ALA A 312 -60.84 40.84 -42.81
CA ALA A 312 -59.97 41.73 -42.02
C ALA A 312 -60.58 42.12 -40.66
N ILE A 313 -61.89 42.38 -40.61
CA ILE A 313 -62.61 42.75 -39.38
C ILE A 313 -62.65 41.58 -38.37
N LEU A 314 -62.70 40.33 -38.84
CA LEU A 314 -62.72 39.15 -37.96
C LEU A 314 -61.31 38.66 -37.60
N ALA A 315 -60.38 38.69 -38.55
CA ALA A 315 -59.02 38.16 -38.36
C ALA A 315 -58.17 39.04 -37.45
N ILE A 316 -58.21 40.36 -37.62
CA ILE A 316 -57.33 41.28 -36.87
C ILE A 316 -57.61 41.23 -35.36
N PRO A 317 -58.86 41.33 -34.87
CA PRO A 317 -59.13 41.24 -33.43
C PRO A 317 -58.74 39.88 -32.86
N LEU A 318 -58.96 38.79 -33.61
CA LEU A 318 -58.62 37.45 -33.17
C LEU A 318 -57.11 37.27 -33.02
N ILE A 319 -56.32 37.76 -33.99
CA ILE A 319 -54.85 37.80 -33.92
C ILE A 319 -54.39 38.70 -32.76
N CYS A 320 -55.01 39.85 -32.55
CA CYS A 320 -54.68 40.73 -31.43
C CYS A 320 -54.93 40.05 -30.08
N ILE A 321 -56.04 39.32 -29.93
CA ILE A 321 -56.36 38.57 -28.71
C ILE A 321 -55.36 37.44 -28.49
N THR A 322 -55.04 36.63 -29.51
CA THR A 322 -54.07 35.53 -29.37
C THR A 322 -52.68 36.04 -29.03
N MET A 323 -52.22 37.14 -29.65
CA MET A 323 -50.95 37.77 -29.33
C MET A 323 -50.92 38.39 -27.93
N LEU A 324 -52.03 38.98 -27.46
CA LEU A 324 -52.13 39.53 -26.11
C LEU A 324 -52.04 38.41 -25.05
N ILE A 325 -52.70 37.28 -25.28
CA ILE A 325 -52.59 36.09 -24.41
C ILE A 325 -51.14 35.60 -24.36
N TYR A 326 -50.46 35.51 -25.51
CA TYR A 326 -49.05 35.11 -25.57
C TYR A 326 -48.14 36.02 -24.73
N ILE A 327 -48.28 37.34 -24.89
CA ILE A 327 -47.48 38.33 -24.16
C ILE A 327 -47.72 38.19 -22.64
N LEU A 328 -48.97 38.00 -22.21
CA LEU A 328 -49.29 37.80 -20.79
C LEU A 328 -48.62 36.54 -20.23
N VAL A 329 -48.64 35.43 -20.98
CA VAL A 329 -48.01 34.17 -20.55
C VAL A 329 -46.49 34.32 -20.46
N GLU A 330 -45.85 34.93 -21.47
CA GLU A 330 -44.40 35.15 -21.48
C GLU A 330 -43.96 36.08 -20.34
N PHE A 331 -44.76 37.11 -20.04
CA PHE A 331 -44.51 38.02 -18.92
C PHE A 331 -44.57 37.29 -17.56
N VAL A 332 -45.59 36.45 -17.35
CA VAL A 332 -45.72 35.65 -16.12
C VAL A 332 -44.56 34.67 -15.95
N GLN A 333 -44.16 33.98 -17.03
CA GLN A 333 -43.01 33.06 -17.00
C GLN A 333 -41.71 33.79 -16.66
N THR A 334 -41.47 34.94 -17.28
CA THR A 334 -40.26 35.75 -17.01
C THR A 334 -40.23 36.29 -15.58
N ALA A 335 -41.38 36.61 -14.99
CA ALA A 335 -41.47 37.06 -13.61
C ALA A 335 -41.18 35.93 -12.61
N LEU A 336 -41.68 34.71 -12.87
CA LEU A 336 -41.40 33.52 -12.05
C LEU A 336 -39.91 33.14 -12.10
N GLU A 337 -39.30 33.12 -13.29
CA GLU A 337 -37.87 32.82 -13.44
C GLU A 337 -36.97 33.82 -12.70
N LYS A 338 -37.35 35.10 -12.66
CA LYS A 338 -36.61 36.12 -11.89
C LYS A 338 -36.76 35.92 -10.38
N GLY A 339 -37.90 35.42 -9.92
CA GLY A 339 -38.13 35.09 -8.51
C GLY A 339 -37.28 33.91 -8.04
N GLU A 340 -37.17 32.86 -8.85
CA GLU A 340 -36.34 31.68 -8.52
C GLU A 340 -34.85 32.02 -8.45
N ARG A 341 -34.33 32.80 -9.41
CA ARG A 341 -32.92 33.22 -9.40
C ARG A 341 -32.56 34.12 -8.20
N ALA A 342 -33.50 34.94 -7.74
CA ALA A 342 -33.31 35.76 -6.54
C ALA A 342 -33.28 34.91 -5.26
N ASN A 343 -34.03 33.81 -5.20
CA ASN A 343 -34.03 32.87 -4.08
C ASN A 343 -32.77 31.98 -4.04
N GLU A 344 -32.25 31.56 -5.20
CA GLU A 344 -30.98 30.79 -5.26
C GLU A 344 -29.77 31.62 -4.80
N GLN A 345 -29.74 32.93 -5.08
CA GLN A 345 -28.68 33.82 -4.57
C GLN A 345 -28.74 34.08 -3.06
N PHE A 346 -29.87 33.82 -2.40
CA PHE A 346 -30.04 33.97 -0.95
C PHE A 346 -29.75 32.67 -0.17
N ASN A 347 -29.62 31.52 -0.85
CA ASN A 347 -29.40 30.19 -0.24
C ASN A 347 -27.98 29.63 -0.46
N VAL A 348 -27.05 30.44 -0.95
CA VAL A 348 -25.59 30.20 -0.96
C VAL A 348 -24.94 31.20 -0.03
#